data_AF-A0A401FS18-F1
#
_entry.id   AF-A0A401FS18-F1
#
_cell.length_a   1.000
_cell.length_b   1.000
_cell.length_c   1.000
_cell.angle_alpha   90.00
_cell.angle_beta   90.00
_cell.angle_gamma   90.00
#
_symmetry.space_group_name_H-M   'P 1'
#
loop_
_entity.id
_entity.type
_entity.pdbx_description
1 polymer ?
#
loop_
_entity_poly.entity_id
_entity_poly.type
_entity_poly.pdbx_seq_one_letter_code
_entity_poly.pdbx_strand_id
1 'polypeptide(L)'
;MADSGENEWRLFIQDGDKYLKTAVNASEKRSKVFTPDLLYNIVSMAIEKHVMGYLLYHNRLPDNHTLPDLMDAVPELRDADGDLCRDVIRMGHFQEICSLNTYNRRIPKEGDVREFLDIGTRIQDFVTSRLSSEKVQ
;
A
#
# COMPACT_ATOMS: atom_id res chain seq x y z
N MET A 1 -24.80 0.76 -18.61
CA MET A 1 -24.33 0.29 -17.29
C MET A 1 -22.82 0.52 -17.21
N ALA A 2 -22.40 1.77 -17.03
CA ALA A 2 -20.98 2.17 -17.05
C ALA A 2 -20.68 3.20 -15.94
N ASP A 3 -21.24 2.98 -14.75
CA ASP A 3 -21.17 3.92 -13.61
C ASP A 3 -20.54 3.28 -12.34
N SER A 4 -20.20 1.98 -12.39
CA SER A 4 -19.66 1.27 -11.22
C SER A 4 -18.15 1.48 -11.01
N GLY A 5 -17.37 1.68 -12.08
CA GLY A 5 -15.91 1.79 -11.99
C GLY A 5 -15.39 3.13 -11.44
N GLU A 6 -16.06 4.25 -11.74
CA GLU A 6 -15.62 5.58 -11.29
C GLU A 6 -15.75 5.78 -9.77
N ASN A 7 -16.65 5.05 -9.13
CA ASN A 7 -16.81 5.07 -7.67
C ASN A 7 -15.89 4.06 -6.99
N GLU A 8 -15.56 2.96 -7.65
CA GLU A 8 -14.80 1.86 -7.05
C GLU A 8 -13.36 2.29 -6.72
N TRP A 9 -12.64 2.94 -7.64
CA TRP A 9 -11.28 3.40 -7.36
C TRP A 9 -11.22 4.37 -6.17
N ARG A 10 -12.22 5.25 -6.01
CA ARG A 10 -12.30 6.20 -4.90
C ARG A 10 -12.49 5.49 -3.56
N LEU A 11 -13.30 4.42 -3.53
CA LEU A 11 -13.49 3.62 -2.31
C LEU A 11 -12.18 2.95 -1.90
N PHE A 12 -11.42 2.40 -2.85
CA PHE A 12 -10.10 1.85 -2.59
C PHE A 12 -9.14 2.91 -1.99
N ILE A 13 -9.06 4.10 -2.59
CA ILE A 13 -8.23 5.18 -2.03
C ILE A 13 -8.66 5.56 -0.60
N GLN A 14 -9.96 5.77 -0.38
CA GLN A 14 -10.50 6.13 0.93
C GLN A 14 -10.25 5.06 2.00
N ASP A 15 -10.31 3.78 1.63
CA ASP A 15 -10.01 2.70 2.56
C ASP A 15 -8.51 2.63 2.86
N GLY A 16 -7.65 2.85 1.85
CA GLY A 16 -6.20 3.02 2.06
C GLY A 16 -5.89 4.13 3.07
N ASP A 17 -6.54 5.29 2.94
CA ASP A 17 -6.39 6.41 3.87
C ASP A 17 -6.82 6.04 5.30
N LYS A 18 -7.94 5.32 5.46
CA LYS A 18 -8.41 4.86 6.77
C LYS A 18 -7.44 3.88 7.42
N TYR A 19 -6.89 2.94 6.65
CA TYR A 19 -5.90 1.98 7.16
C TYR A 19 -4.61 2.69 7.58
N LEU A 20 -4.06 3.57 6.73
CA LEU A 20 -2.83 4.29 7.05
C LEU A 20 -3.02 5.20 8.28
N LYS A 21 -4.12 5.95 8.32
CA LYS A 21 -4.49 6.77 9.49
C LYS A 21 -4.61 5.93 10.76
N THR A 22 -5.16 4.73 10.65
CA THR A 22 -5.27 3.80 11.79
C THR A 22 -3.88 3.36 12.25
N ALA A 23 -2.99 2.96 11.35
CA ALA A 23 -1.63 2.55 11.67
C ALA A 23 -0.83 3.66 12.36
N VAL A 24 -0.85 4.89 11.81
CA VAL A 24 -0.18 6.06 12.39
C VAL A 24 -0.67 6.32 13.81
N ASN A 25 -1.99 6.48 13.99
CA ASN A 25 -2.55 6.76 15.32
C ASN A 25 -2.29 5.62 16.32
N ALA A 26 -2.32 4.38 15.87
CA ALA A 26 -2.08 3.21 16.71
C ALA A 26 -0.64 3.13 17.17
N SER A 27 0.33 3.42 16.30
CA SER A 27 1.76 3.42 16.63
C SER A 27 2.10 4.42 17.74
N GLU A 28 1.45 5.59 17.73
CA GLU A 28 1.68 6.66 18.70
C GLU A 28 0.95 6.42 20.04
N LYS A 29 -0.31 5.96 19.98
CA LYS A 29 -1.22 6.02 21.13
C LYS A 29 -1.51 4.66 21.76
N ARG A 30 -1.27 3.56 21.04
CA ARG A 30 -1.67 2.20 21.45
C ARG A 30 -0.61 1.14 21.15
N SER A 31 0.67 1.49 21.27
CA SER A 31 1.81 0.58 21.01
C SER A 31 1.80 -0.72 21.82
N LYS A 32 1.12 -0.77 22.99
CA LYS A 32 0.95 -2.00 23.78
C LYS A 32 -0.07 -3.00 23.20
N VAL A 33 -0.99 -2.54 22.36
CA VAL A 33 -2.03 -3.38 21.72
C VAL A 33 -1.68 -3.64 20.25
N PHE A 34 -1.12 -2.64 19.59
CA PHE A 34 -0.71 -2.73 18.19
C PHE A 34 0.75 -3.17 18.12
N THR A 35 0.93 -4.47 18.01
CA THR A 35 2.25 -5.07 17.80
C THR A 35 2.84 -4.65 16.46
N PRO A 36 4.17 -4.72 16.29
CA PRO A 36 4.81 -4.47 15.00
C PRO A 36 4.23 -5.32 13.85
N ASP A 37 3.88 -6.59 14.09
CA ASP A 37 3.18 -7.43 13.11
C ASP A 37 1.83 -6.86 12.67
N LEU A 38 1.04 -6.35 13.63
CA LEU A 38 -0.28 -5.81 13.32
C LEU A 38 -0.15 -4.51 12.55
N LEU A 39 0.81 -3.66 12.93
CA LEU A 39 1.08 -2.41 12.21
C LEU A 39 1.58 -2.69 10.78
N TYR A 40 2.49 -3.64 10.61
CA TYR A 40 2.90 -4.13 9.29
C TYR A 40 1.69 -4.51 8.43
N ASN A 41 0.79 -5.35 8.96
CA ASN A 41 -0.39 -5.80 8.20
C ASN A 41 -1.33 -4.66 7.82
N ILE A 42 -1.56 -3.71 8.74
CA ILE A 42 -2.43 -2.56 8.47
C ILE A 42 -1.80 -1.64 7.42
N VAL A 43 -0.48 -1.41 7.48
CA VAL A 43 0.22 -0.64 6.46
C VAL A 43 0.21 -1.35 5.11
N SER A 44 0.45 -2.67 5.07
CA SER A 44 0.37 -3.44 3.82
C SER A 44 -1.02 -3.33 3.17
N MET A 45 -2.09 -3.41 3.97
CA MET A 45 -3.45 -3.18 3.46
C MET A 45 -3.64 -1.75 2.96
N ALA A 46 -3.07 -0.75 3.63
CA ALA A 46 -3.13 0.62 3.14
C ALA A 46 -2.47 0.74 1.76
N ILE A 47 -1.23 0.26 1.62
CA ILE A 47 -0.47 0.26 0.37
C ILE A 47 -1.24 -0.49 -0.73
N GLU A 48 -1.75 -1.69 -0.46
CA GLU A 48 -2.56 -2.45 -1.42
C GLU A 48 -3.75 -1.62 -1.89
N LYS A 49 -4.51 -1.01 -0.97
CA LYS A 49 -5.69 -0.23 -1.33
C LYS A 49 -5.36 1.04 -2.11
N HIS A 50 -4.31 1.75 -1.75
CA HIS A 50 -3.84 2.92 -2.50
C HIS A 50 -3.41 2.54 -3.92
N VAL A 51 -2.60 1.49 -4.06
CA VAL A 51 -2.11 1.03 -5.37
C VAL A 51 -3.24 0.47 -6.23
N MET A 52 -4.13 -0.34 -5.66
CA MET A 52 -5.32 -0.83 -6.37
C MET A 52 -6.23 0.31 -6.83
N GLY A 53 -6.47 1.31 -5.98
CA GLY A 53 -7.23 2.49 -6.38
C GLY A 53 -6.57 3.25 -7.53
N TYR A 54 -5.25 3.39 -7.50
CA TYR A 54 -4.49 3.99 -8.61
C TYR A 54 -4.61 3.17 -9.90
N LEU A 55 -4.44 1.85 -9.84
CA LEU A 55 -4.58 0.96 -11.00
C LEU A 55 -5.98 1.02 -11.61
N LEU A 56 -7.02 0.96 -10.78
CA LEU A 56 -8.42 1.05 -11.21
C LEU A 56 -8.73 2.40 -11.87
N TYR A 57 -8.19 3.51 -11.35
CA TYR A 57 -8.33 4.82 -11.98
C TYR A 57 -7.78 4.85 -13.42
N HIS A 58 -6.69 4.11 -13.67
CA HIS A 58 -6.11 3.95 -15.01
C HIS A 58 -6.65 2.76 -15.80
N ASN A 59 -7.74 2.11 -15.36
CA ASN A 59 -8.32 0.90 -15.96
C ASN A 59 -7.33 -0.27 -16.10
N ARG A 60 -6.43 -0.43 -15.13
CA ARG A 60 -5.46 -1.52 -15.03
C ARG A 60 -5.79 -2.44 -13.87
N LEU A 61 -5.33 -3.68 -13.95
CA LEU A 61 -5.39 -4.66 -12.87
C LEU A 61 -4.01 -5.32 -12.72
N PRO A 62 -3.58 -5.63 -11.50
CA PRO A 62 -2.37 -6.41 -11.29
C PRO A 62 -2.66 -7.90 -11.51
N ASP A 63 -1.60 -8.69 -11.69
CA ASP A 63 -1.72 -10.15 -11.78
C ASP A 63 -2.15 -10.78 -10.44
N ASN A 64 -1.78 -10.14 -9.33
CA ASN A 64 -2.13 -10.55 -7.97
C ASN A 64 -1.96 -9.35 -7.01
N HIS A 65 -2.40 -9.49 -5.76
CA HIS A 65 -2.42 -8.43 -4.75
C HIS A 65 -1.21 -8.48 -3.80
N THR A 66 -0.15 -9.22 -4.15
CA THR A 66 1.08 -9.15 -3.36
C THR A 66 1.76 -7.80 -3.58
N LEU A 67 2.47 -7.29 -2.57
CA LEU A 67 3.18 -6.02 -2.70
C LEU A 67 4.15 -6.01 -3.91
N PRO A 68 4.94 -7.07 -4.20
CA PRO A 68 5.75 -7.12 -5.41
C PRO A 68 4.94 -7.01 -6.71
N ASP A 69 3.87 -7.80 -6.85
CA ASP A 69 3.05 -7.81 -8.07
C ASP A 69 2.37 -6.45 -8.30
N LEU A 70 1.97 -5.78 -7.22
CA LEU A 70 1.42 -4.42 -7.26
C LEU A 70 2.45 -3.38 -7.72
N MET A 71 3.72 -3.53 -7.32
CA MET A 71 4.80 -2.64 -7.77
C MET A 71 5.15 -2.86 -9.24
N ASP A 72 5.06 -4.09 -9.73
CA ASP A 72 5.27 -4.39 -11.16
C ASP A 72 4.12 -3.86 -12.04
N ALA A 73 2.90 -3.79 -11.49
CA ALA A 73 1.76 -3.18 -12.15
C ALA A 73 1.81 -1.64 -12.22
N VAL A 74 2.71 -0.98 -11.48
CA VAL A 74 2.87 0.48 -11.44
C VAL A 74 4.29 0.90 -11.85
N PRO A 75 4.65 0.81 -13.14
CA PRO A 75 5.97 1.24 -13.61
C PRO A 75 6.24 2.73 -13.35
N GLU A 76 5.19 3.56 -13.30
CA GLU A 76 5.31 5.00 -13.05
C GLU A 76 5.91 5.30 -11.66
N LEU A 77 5.68 4.41 -10.69
CA LEU A 77 6.26 4.52 -9.36
C LEU A 77 7.74 4.18 -9.39
N ARG A 78 8.14 3.13 -10.11
CA ARG A 78 9.54 2.76 -10.29
C ARG A 78 10.35 3.86 -10.98
N ASP A 79 9.75 4.52 -11.97
CA ASP A 79 10.37 5.61 -12.72
C ASP A 79 10.47 6.90 -11.89
N ALA A 80 9.46 7.18 -11.06
CA ALA A 80 9.44 8.37 -10.20
C ALA A 80 10.29 8.20 -8.93
N ASP A 81 10.23 7.03 -8.29
CA ASP A 81 10.90 6.72 -7.02
C ASP A 81 11.23 5.22 -6.94
N GLY A 82 12.32 4.85 -7.62
CA GLY A 82 12.79 3.46 -7.66
C GLY A 82 13.23 2.92 -6.29
N ASP A 83 13.60 3.78 -5.34
CA ASP A 83 13.91 3.38 -3.97
C ASP A 83 12.63 2.97 -3.22
N LEU A 84 11.57 3.79 -3.31
CA LEU A 84 10.27 3.45 -2.73
C LEU A 84 9.71 2.13 -3.27
N CYS A 85 9.81 1.93 -4.58
CA CYS A 85 9.40 0.67 -5.22
C CYS A 85 10.16 -0.53 -4.61
N ARG A 86 11.48 -0.41 -4.41
CA ARG A 86 12.28 -1.45 -3.75
C ARG A 86 11.91 -1.66 -2.30
N ASP A 87 11.61 -0.59 -1.56
CA ASP A 87 11.21 -0.65 -0.16
C ASP A 87 9.87 -1.38 0.02
N VAL A 88 8.89 -1.13 -0.85
CA VAL A 88 7.61 -1.86 -0.84
C VAL A 88 7.81 -3.35 -1.15
N ILE A 89 8.64 -3.68 -2.15
CA ILE A 89 8.99 -5.07 -2.47
C ILE A 89 9.64 -5.75 -1.25
N ARG A 90 10.62 -5.09 -0.62
CA ARG A 90 11.28 -5.60 0.59
C ARG A 90 10.30 -5.81 1.74
N MET A 91 9.35 -4.88 1.90
CA MET A 91 8.28 -5.01 2.88
C MET A 91 7.44 -6.27 2.61
N GLY A 92 7.09 -6.57 1.36
CA GLY A 92 6.33 -7.78 0.98
C GLY A 92 6.96 -9.10 1.44
N HIS A 93 8.28 -9.16 1.56
CA HIS A 93 8.98 -10.37 2.03
C HIS A 93 8.91 -10.60 3.55
N PHE A 94 8.35 -9.68 4.35
CA PHE A 94 8.14 -9.93 5.78
C PHE A 94 7.05 -11.00 6.01
N GLN A 95 6.01 -11.02 5.17
CA GLN A 95 4.94 -12.01 5.27
C GLN A 95 4.49 -12.42 3.87
N GLU A 96 4.95 -13.57 3.40
CA GLU A 96 4.55 -14.16 2.12
C GLU A 96 3.29 -15.04 2.29
N ILE A 97 2.30 -14.54 3.03
CA ILE A 97 1.12 -15.33 3.44
C ILE A 97 0.11 -15.54 2.30
N CYS A 98 0.21 -14.76 1.23
CA CYS A 98 -0.64 -14.85 0.04
C CYS A 98 -0.04 -15.77 -1.04
N SER A 99 1.11 -16.41 -0.79
CA SER A 99 1.73 -17.36 -1.72
C SER A 99 1.19 -18.79 -1.51
N LEU A 100 0.86 -19.47 -2.60
CA LEU A 100 0.46 -20.89 -2.56
C LEU A 100 1.65 -21.85 -2.37
N ASN A 101 2.87 -21.39 -2.69
CA ASN A 101 4.07 -22.23 -2.75
C ASN A 101 5.05 -21.98 -1.60
N THR A 102 4.92 -20.84 -0.91
CA THR A 102 5.89 -20.40 0.09
C THR A 102 5.15 -19.82 1.29
N TYR A 103 5.40 -20.33 2.50
CA TYR A 103 4.94 -19.72 3.73
C TYR A 103 6.16 -19.21 4.49
N ASN A 104 6.37 -17.89 4.45
CA ASN A 104 7.45 -17.23 5.17
C ASN A 104 6.90 -16.09 6.03
N ARG A 105 7.30 -16.06 7.30
CA ARG A 105 6.92 -15.02 8.25
C ARG A 105 8.12 -14.59 9.06
N ARG A 106 8.57 -13.36 8.82
CA ARG A 106 9.52 -12.65 9.66
C ARG A 106 8.73 -11.70 10.56
N ILE A 107 8.93 -11.83 11.87
CA ILE A 107 8.31 -10.96 12.87
C ILE A 107 9.00 -9.59 12.79
N PRO A 108 8.28 -8.49 12.47
CA PRO A 108 8.86 -7.16 12.49
C PRO A 108 9.25 -6.74 13.90
N LYS A 109 10.29 -5.92 13.99
CA LYS A 109 10.74 -5.28 15.24
C LYS A 109 10.14 -3.88 15.36
N GLU A 110 10.18 -3.32 16.55
CA GLU A 110 9.70 -1.94 16.79
C GLU A 110 10.39 -0.90 15.90
N GLY A 111 11.69 -1.10 15.60
CA GLY A 111 12.43 -0.24 14.69
C GLY A 111 11.92 -0.25 13.24
N ASP A 112 11.30 -1.35 12.81
CA ASP A 112 10.78 -1.51 11.45
C ASP A 112 9.45 -0.75 11.26
N VAL A 113 8.71 -0.50 12.35
CA VAL A 113 7.39 0.16 12.31
C VAL A 113 7.49 1.55 11.68
N ARG A 114 8.53 2.31 12.03
CA ARG A 114 8.72 3.66 11.49
C ARG A 114 8.93 3.63 9.98
N GLU A 115 9.67 2.65 9.50
CA GLU A 115 9.93 2.44 8.09
C GLU A 115 8.64 2.06 7.34
N PHE A 116 7.82 1.16 7.89
CA PHE A 116 6.53 0.81 7.27
C PHE A 116 5.61 2.03 7.15
N LEU A 117 5.49 2.84 8.21
CA LEU A 117 4.66 4.04 8.17
C LEU A 117 5.16 5.05 7.14
N ASP A 118 6.48 5.25 7.04
CA ASP A 118 7.09 6.12 6.03
C ASP A 118 6.79 5.63 4.61
N ILE A 119 6.98 4.34 4.34
CA ILE A 119 6.66 3.71 3.05
C ILE A 119 5.17 3.93 2.71
N GLY A 120 4.27 3.65 3.66
CA GLY A 120 2.83 3.83 3.47
C GLY A 120 2.45 5.28 3.14
N THR A 121 3.04 6.25 3.85
CA THR A 121 2.82 7.68 3.57
C THR A 121 3.36 8.08 2.20
N ARG A 122 4.57 7.65 1.83
CA ARG A 122 5.15 7.98 0.51
C ARG A 122 4.32 7.41 -0.64
N ILE A 123 3.74 6.21 -0.48
CA ILE A 123 2.82 5.64 -1.46
C ILE A 123 1.53 6.45 -1.56
N GLN A 124 0.93 6.84 -0.42
CA GLN A 124 -0.24 7.72 -0.41
C GLN A 124 0.04 9.05 -1.14
N ASP A 125 1.19 9.67 -0.88
CA ASP A 125 1.60 10.92 -1.52
C ASP A 125 1.77 10.74 -3.03
N PHE A 126 2.47 9.67 -3.46
CA PHE A 126 2.61 9.33 -4.86
C PHE A 126 1.24 9.23 -5.55
N VAL A 127 0.34 8.41 -5.01
CA VAL A 127 -1.00 8.20 -5.59
C VAL A 127 -1.80 9.50 -5.63
N THR A 128 -1.83 10.25 -4.53
CA THR A 128 -2.61 11.50 -4.43
C THR A 128 -2.12 12.56 -5.39
N SER A 129 -0.79 12.67 -5.59
CA SER A 129 -0.19 13.64 -6.50
C SER A 129 -0.60 13.38 -7.96
N ARG A 130 -0.68 12.12 -8.37
CA ARG A 130 -1.05 11.72 -9.74
C ARG A 130 -2.54 11.86 -10.01
N LEU A 131 -3.38 11.48 -9.05
CA LEU A 131 -4.84 11.65 -9.15
C LEU A 131 -5.27 13.12 -9.17
N SER A 132 -4.48 14.02 -8.57
CA SER A 132 -4.77 15.45 -8.54
C SER A 132 -4.25 16.19 -9.76
N SER A 133 -3.15 15.71 -10.37
CA SER A 133 -2.53 16.31 -11.56
C SER A 133 -3.35 16.10 -12.84
N GLU A 134 -4.23 15.09 -12.88
CA GLU A 134 -5.04 14.75 -14.07
C GLU A 134 -6.45 15.37 -14.06
N LYS A 135 -6.80 16.21 -13.07
CA LYS A 135 -8.04 17.03 -13.10
C LYS A 135 -7.98 18.22 -14.07
N VAL A 136 -6.90 18.37 -14.83
CA VAL A 136 -6.73 19.40 -15.86
C VAL A 136 -6.47 18.71 -17.19
N GLN A 137 -7.48 18.04 -17.73
CA GLN A 137 -7.59 17.72 -19.15
C GLN A 137 -9.06 17.58 -19.56
#